data_AF-A0A316KPQ9-F1
#
_entry.id   AF-A0A316KPQ9-F1
#
_cell.length_a   1.000
_cell.length_b   1.000
_cell.length_c   1.000
_cell.angle_alpha   90.00
_cell.angle_beta   90.00
_cell.angle_gamma   90.00
#
_symmetry.space_group_name_H-M   'P 1'
#
loop_
_entity.id
_entity.type
_entity.pdbx_description
1 polymer ?
#
loop_
_entity_poly.entity_id
_entity_poly.type
_entity_poly.pdbx_seq_one_letter_code
_entity_poly.pdbx_strand_id
1 'polypeptide(L)'
;MKQLLLSASVAMFSFCGFAQTQIGNSDFEQWEAVSSGEEPVNWNSFMTASGSFNSFADAQVAQDTDVRPGTSGTTSARIWSRDAGFGVTANGNLTLGQVNMGAIVASDPANHNITRTGDAEFSEAFTDMPDSIVFWVKYEAQGSQEQARMKATLHDDYDYRDPEDVASSAEVVATAEMNFSPTDWVRMAVAFDYSGPASNVAYILVTFASNATPGGGDPNDQVWIDDIELIYNNNGLSEGNEFPVNLFMNNETNELNFQVEGEPAQFEVIDMTGAVVLSGETSPSVAFDAPTGIYMVNVLVGNESKRFKVYHQ
;
A
#
# COMPACT_ATOMS: atom_id res chain seq x y z
N MET A 1 22.21 53.56 23.71
CA MET A 1 20.83 53.27 23.25
C MET A 1 20.76 51.77 22.99
N LYS A 2 19.75 51.11 23.58
CA LYS A 2 19.67 49.65 23.72
C LYS A 2 19.54 48.98 22.34
N GLN A 3 20.42 48.04 22.02
CA GLN A 3 20.25 47.13 20.88
C GLN A 3 19.13 46.15 21.25
N LEU A 4 17.99 46.25 20.55
CA LEU A 4 16.94 45.24 20.60
C LEU A 4 17.43 44.03 19.79
N LEU A 5 17.79 42.95 20.50
CA LEU A 5 17.92 41.62 19.92
C LEU A 5 16.49 41.14 19.58
N LEU A 6 16.15 41.16 18.30
CA LEU A 6 14.95 40.51 17.79
C LEU A 6 15.29 39.02 17.62
N SER A 7 14.86 38.20 18.57
CA SER A 7 14.97 36.75 18.47
C SER A 7 13.92 36.25 17.46
N ALA A 8 14.34 35.97 16.22
CA ALA A 8 13.50 35.26 15.26
C ALA A 8 13.43 33.78 15.68
N SER A 9 12.30 33.38 16.26
CA SER A 9 12.00 31.97 16.53
C SER A 9 11.70 31.28 15.20
N VAL A 10 12.63 30.46 14.71
CA VAL A 10 12.38 29.58 13.55
C VAL A 10 11.47 28.46 14.04
N ALA A 11 10.18 28.56 13.72
CA ALA A 11 9.25 27.45 13.85
C ALA A 11 9.50 26.50 12.67
N MET A 12 10.25 25.43 12.94
CA MET A 12 10.43 24.34 11.97
C MET A 12 9.12 23.56 11.93
N PHE A 13 8.26 23.83 10.96
CA PHE A 13 7.11 22.98 10.68
C PHE A 13 7.62 21.80 9.87
N SER A 14 7.56 20.59 10.43
CA SER A 14 7.80 19.38 9.65
C SER A 14 6.72 19.30 8.56
N PHE A 15 7.09 19.59 7.31
CA PHE A 15 6.31 19.18 6.16
C PHE A 15 6.33 17.65 6.13
N CYS A 16 5.31 17.03 6.74
CA CYS A 16 4.98 15.64 6.46
C CYS A 16 4.53 15.61 4.99
N GLY A 17 5.46 15.42 4.06
CA GLY A 17 5.08 14.88 2.77
C GLY A 17 4.40 13.55 3.05
N PHE A 18 3.15 13.38 2.60
CA PHE A 18 2.51 12.08 2.62
C PHE A 18 3.39 11.15 1.79
N ALA A 19 4.19 10.32 2.46
CA ALA A 19 4.83 9.20 1.81
C ALA A 19 3.71 8.27 1.38
N GLN A 20 3.68 7.91 0.10
CA GLN A 20 2.74 6.91 -0.40
C GLN A 20 2.96 5.61 0.36
N THR A 21 1.90 5.08 0.95
CA THR A 21 1.97 3.86 1.74
C THR A 21 2.24 2.68 0.83
N GLN A 22 3.14 1.79 1.24
CA GLN A 22 3.36 0.49 0.60
C GLN A 22 3.00 -0.61 1.59
N ILE A 23 2.70 -1.80 1.07
CA ILE A 23 2.41 -2.97 1.89
C ILE A 23 3.67 -3.39 2.65
N GLY A 24 3.53 -3.69 3.94
CA GLY A 24 4.64 -4.20 4.75
C GLY A 24 5.24 -5.51 4.21
N ASN A 25 6.58 -5.60 4.21
CA ASN A 25 7.35 -6.80 3.81
C ASN A 25 6.89 -7.38 2.45
N SER A 26 6.58 -6.51 1.49
CA SER A 26 6.14 -6.90 0.16
C SER A 26 7.24 -7.48 -0.74
N ASP A 27 8.49 -7.40 -0.29
CA ASP A 27 9.69 -7.99 -0.87
C ASP A 27 10.02 -9.39 -0.29
N PHE A 28 9.30 -9.83 0.75
CA PHE A 28 9.44 -11.14 1.39
C PHE A 28 10.85 -11.49 1.90
N GLU A 29 11.61 -10.48 2.34
CA GLU A 29 12.95 -10.67 2.90
C GLU A 29 12.94 -10.93 4.42
N GLN A 30 11.80 -10.72 5.08
CA GLN A 30 11.64 -10.93 6.53
C GLN A 30 10.66 -12.06 6.82
N TRP A 31 11.09 -13.01 7.66
CA TRP A 31 10.31 -14.18 8.06
C TRP A 31 10.35 -14.35 9.57
N GLU A 32 9.27 -14.83 10.14
CA GLU A 32 9.11 -15.06 11.57
C GLU A 32 8.69 -16.49 11.87
N ALA A 33 9.17 -17.00 13.00
CA ALA A 33 8.83 -18.33 13.47
C ALA A 33 7.42 -18.36 14.03
N VAL A 34 6.60 -19.26 13.50
CA VAL A 34 5.26 -19.58 13.97
C VAL A 34 5.23 -21.00 14.54
N SER A 35 4.12 -21.41 15.15
CA SER A 35 4.05 -22.67 15.90
C SER A 35 4.41 -23.93 15.09
N SER A 36 4.24 -23.89 13.77
CA SER A 36 4.45 -25.02 12.86
C SER A 36 5.43 -24.74 11.70
N GLY A 37 6.25 -23.68 11.78
CA GLY A 37 7.17 -23.31 10.71
C GLY A 37 7.54 -21.83 10.73
N GLU A 38 7.63 -21.22 9.56
CA GLU A 38 7.92 -19.79 9.38
C GLU A 38 6.94 -19.20 8.36
N GLU A 39 6.42 -18.01 8.66
CA GLU A 39 5.62 -17.20 7.72
C GLU A 39 6.34 -15.87 7.48
N PRO A 40 6.13 -15.17 6.33
CA PRO A 40 6.72 -13.86 6.13
C PRO A 40 6.11 -12.88 7.15
N VAL A 41 6.94 -12.01 7.72
CA VAL A 41 6.44 -10.95 8.61
C VAL A 41 5.32 -10.17 7.89
N ASN A 42 4.22 -9.86 8.59
CA ASN A 42 3.04 -9.15 8.05
C ASN A 42 2.15 -9.96 7.10
N TRP A 43 2.52 -11.20 6.77
CA TRP A 43 1.76 -12.07 5.88
C TRP A 43 1.49 -13.42 6.54
N ASN A 44 0.28 -13.92 6.36
CA ASN A 44 -0.17 -15.14 7.01
C ASN A 44 -0.54 -16.22 5.98
N SER A 45 -0.43 -17.47 6.41
CA SER A 45 -0.87 -18.64 5.66
C SER A 45 -1.63 -19.58 6.59
N PHE A 46 -1.64 -20.87 6.28
CA PHE A 46 -2.37 -21.86 7.07
C PHE A 46 -1.78 -22.07 8.46
N MET A 47 -0.51 -21.72 8.71
CA MET A 47 0.15 -22.05 9.99
C MET A 47 -0.34 -21.17 11.15
N THR A 48 -0.92 -20.01 10.85
CA THR A 48 -1.59 -19.10 11.79
C THR A 48 -3.11 -19.05 11.58
N ALA A 49 -3.66 -20.06 10.90
CA ALA A 49 -5.08 -20.11 10.58
C ALA A 49 -6.00 -20.23 11.81
N SER A 50 -7.19 -19.67 11.68
CA SER A 50 -8.31 -19.82 12.62
C SER A 50 -9.35 -20.81 12.09
N GLY A 51 -10.46 -20.98 12.81
CA GLY A 51 -11.57 -21.83 12.41
C GLY A 51 -11.56 -23.24 13.02
N SER A 52 -12.67 -23.97 12.86
CA SER A 52 -12.88 -25.26 13.52
C SER A 52 -11.98 -26.40 13.00
N PHE A 53 -11.34 -26.21 11.85
CA PHE A 53 -10.46 -27.20 11.23
C PHE A 53 -8.97 -26.77 11.24
N ASN A 54 -8.60 -25.74 12.00
CA ASN A 54 -7.22 -25.27 12.04
C ASN A 54 -6.23 -26.31 12.62
N SER A 55 -6.69 -27.32 13.35
CA SER A 55 -5.83 -28.44 13.78
C SER A 55 -5.32 -29.31 12.63
N PHE A 56 -5.86 -29.13 11.42
CA PHE A 56 -5.41 -29.78 10.19
C PHE A 56 -4.51 -28.87 9.34
N ALA A 57 -4.23 -27.65 9.81
CA ALA A 57 -3.28 -26.74 9.20
C ALA A 57 -1.89 -27.38 9.06
N ASP A 58 -1.14 -26.91 8.08
CA ASP A 58 0.22 -27.35 7.79
C ASP A 58 0.92 -26.27 6.96
N ALA A 59 2.24 -26.41 6.80
CA ALA A 59 3.01 -25.51 5.97
C ALA A 59 2.56 -25.59 4.51
N GLN A 60 2.14 -24.44 3.97
CA GLN A 60 1.82 -24.23 2.55
C GLN A 60 2.41 -22.91 2.03
N VAL A 61 3.38 -22.39 2.78
CA VAL A 61 4.21 -21.23 2.47
C VAL A 61 5.64 -21.51 2.97
N ALA A 62 6.65 -21.05 2.24
CA ALA A 62 8.04 -21.08 2.66
C ALA A 62 8.86 -20.01 1.91
N GLN A 63 9.96 -19.60 2.52
CA GLN A 63 10.98 -18.79 1.87
C GLN A 63 11.69 -19.63 0.79
N ASP A 64 11.94 -19.03 -0.37
CA ASP A 64 12.66 -19.68 -1.46
C ASP A 64 13.76 -18.78 -2.03
N THR A 65 14.83 -19.38 -2.54
CA THR A 65 15.96 -18.66 -3.17
C THR A 65 15.77 -18.48 -4.69
N ASP A 66 14.72 -19.08 -5.28
CA ASP A 66 14.26 -18.71 -6.62
C ASP A 66 13.63 -17.32 -6.56
N VAL A 67 14.36 -16.32 -7.04
CA VAL A 67 13.98 -14.90 -7.00
C VAL A 67 13.82 -14.34 -8.40
N ARG A 68 13.05 -13.27 -8.54
CA ARG A 68 12.82 -12.68 -9.85
C ARG A 68 14.12 -12.14 -10.50
N PRO A 69 14.18 -12.05 -11.84
CA PRO A 69 15.30 -11.42 -12.51
C PRO A 69 15.50 -9.95 -12.09
N GLY A 70 16.73 -9.61 -11.72
CA GLY A 70 17.14 -8.23 -11.46
C GLY A 70 16.66 -7.64 -10.13
N THR A 71 16.15 -8.45 -9.20
CA THR A 71 15.94 -8.02 -7.82
C THR A 71 17.27 -7.92 -7.07
N SER A 72 17.30 -7.07 -6.04
CA SER A 72 18.36 -7.06 -5.01
C SER A 72 18.01 -7.95 -3.82
N GLY A 73 16.76 -8.40 -3.73
CA GLY A 73 16.29 -9.37 -2.74
C GLY A 73 17.02 -10.71 -2.88
N THR A 74 17.05 -11.46 -1.80
CA THR A 74 17.67 -12.77 -1.73
C THR A 74 16.66 -13.89 -1.70
N THR A 75 15.39 -13.57 -1.44
CA THR A 75 14.34 -14.58 -1.29
C THR A 75 12.99 -14.14 -1.82
N SER A 76 12.15 -15.12 -2.16
CA SER A 76 10.74 -14.93 -2.51
C SER A 76 9.85 -15.77 -1.61
N ALA A 77 8.54 -15.50 -1.62
CA ALA A 77 7.56 -16.35 -0.96
C ALA A 77 7.06 -17.43 -1.93
N ARG A 78 7.19 -18.70 -1.57
CA ARG A 78 6.62 -19.83 -2.32
C ARG A 78 5.42 -20.40 -1.59
N ILE A 79 4.25 -20.39 -2.22
CA ILE A 79 3.06 -21.12 -1.75
C ILE A 79 2.80 -22.36 -2.60
N TRP A 80 2.19 -23.38 -2.01
CA TRP A 80 1.82 -24.59 -2.75
C TRP A 80 0.50 -25.23 -2.31
N SER A 81 -0.17 -25.89 -3.26
CA SER A 81 -1.28 -26.79 -2.96
C SER A 81 -0.78 -28.11 -2.40
N ARG A 82 -1.59 -28.76 -1.56
CA ARG A 82 -1.32 -30.11 -1.05
C ARG A 82 -2.59 -30.96 -1.02
N ASP A 83 -2.40 -32.27 -0.95
CA ASP A 83 -3.47 -33.19 -0.56
C ASP A 83 -3.73 -33.03 0.95
N ALA A 84 -4.91 -32.53 1.32
CA ALA A 84 -5.33 -32.36 2.70
C ALA A 84 -6.04 -33.61 3.27
N GLY A 85 -6.04 -34.70 2.50
CA GLY A 85 -6.78 -35.91 2.79
C GLY A 85 -8.24 -35.82 2.35
N PHE A 86 -8.96 -36.95 2.44
CA PHE A 86 -10.38 -37.05 2.10
C PHE A 86 -10.72 -36.65 0.63
N GLY A 87 -9.73 -36.67 -0.27
CA GLY A 87 -9.91 -36.24 -1.66
C GLY A 87 -10.03 -34.73 -1.81
N VAL A 88 -9.54 -33.95 -0.84
CA VAL A 88 -9.53 -32.49 -0.86
C VAL A 88 -8.13 -31.99 -1.16
N THR A 89 -7.99 -31.19 -2.21
CA THR A 89 -6.78 -30.39 -2.42
C THR A 89 -6.92 -29.09 -1.60
N ALA A 90 -6.00 -28.83 -0.67
CA ALA A 90 -5.90 -27.51 -0.05
C ALA A 90 -4.99 -26.64 -0.92
N ASN A 91 -5.50 -25.50 -1.41
CA ASN A 91 -4.68 -24.57 -2.19
C ASN A 91 -3.67 -23.86 -1.28
N GLY A 92 -2.50 -23.51 -1.80
CA GLY A 92 -1.60 -22.58 -1.11
C GLY A 92 -2.27 -21.22 -1.00
N ASN A 93 -2.11 -20.54 0.13
CA ASN A 93 -2.77 -19.28 0.43
C ASN A 93 -1.80 -18.38 1.21
N LEU A 94 -1.58 -17.16 0.74
CA LEU A 94 -0.78 -16.14 1.40
C LEU A 94 -1.57 -14.83 1.43
N THR A 95 -1.75 -14.24 2.60
CA THR A 95 -2.66 -13.10 2.77
C THR A 95 -2.22 -12.12 3.86
N LEU A 96 -2.57 -10.85 3.72
CA LEU A 96 -2.41 -9.83 4.77
C LEU A 96 -3.43 -9.99 5.92
N GLY A 97 -4.45 -10.83 5.73
CA GLY A 97 -5.43 -11.16 6.76
C GLY A 97 -5.10 -12.47 7.48
N GLN A 98 -6.11 -13.12 8.04
CA GLN A 98 -6.03 -14.47 8.59
C GLN A 98 -6.77 -15.46 7.69
N VAL A 99 -6.20 -16.64 7.47
CA VAL A 99 -6.93 -17.76 6.86
C VAL A 99 -7.91 -18.34 7.90
N ASN A 100 -9.20 -18.46 7.57
CA ASN A 100 -10.20 -19.13 8.41
C ASN A 100 -10.58 -20.49 7.82
N MET A 101 -10.19 -21.58 8.47
CA MET A 101 -10.49 -22.97 8.11
C MET A 101 -11.79 -23.43 8.80
N GLY A 102 -12.93 -22.96 8.31
CA GLY A 102 -14.22 -23.23 8.92
C GLY A 102 -14.84 -24.59 8.56
N ALA A 103 -14.43 -25.21 7.44
CA ALA A 103 -15.05 -26.44 6.94
C ALA A 103 -14.10 -27.33 6.13
N ILE A 104 -14.40 -28.62 6.04
CA ILE A 104 -13.64 -29.59 5.22
C ILE A 104 -13.90 -29.42 3.72
N VAL A 105 -15.07 -28.91 3.34
CA VAL A 105 -15.43 -28.68 1.94
C VAL A 105 -14.81 -27.36 1.50
N ALA A 106 -13.86 -27.41 0.56
CA ALA A 106 -13.06 -26.24 0.18
C ALA A 106 -13.90 -25.02 -0.26
N SER A 107 -15.02 -25.26 -0.95
CA SER A 107 -15.94 -24.20 -1.43
C SER A 107 -16.96 -23.72 -0.40
N ASP A 108 -16.95 -24.25 0.82
CA ASP A 108 -17.84 -23.80 1.88
C ASP A 108 -17.49 -22.35 2.28
N PRO A 109 -18.48 -21.44 2.37
CA PRO A 109 -18.23 -20.05 2.78
C PRO A 109 -17.58 -19.89 4.16
N ALA A 110 -17.61 -20.92 5.02
CA ALA A 110 -16.86 -20.91 6.26
C ALA A 110 -15.33 -20.91 6.02
N ASN A 111 -14.87 -21.28 4.82
CA ASN A 111 -13.48 -21.12 4.39
C ASN A 111 -13.29 -19.79 3.65
N HIS A 112 -12.47 -18.90 4.22
CA HIS A 112 -12.22 -17.57 3.67
C HIS A 112 -10.97 -16.97 4.31
N ASN A 113 -10.40 -15.96 3.68
CA ASN A 113 -9.44 -15.05 4.31
C ASN A 113 -10.21 -13.89 4.94
N ILE A 114 -9.76 -13.40 6.08
CA ILE A 114 -10.45 -12.33 6.82
C ILE A 114 -9.46 -11.31 7.37
N THR A 115 -9.72 -10.03 7.13
CA THR A 115 -9.10 -8.94 7.89
C THR A 115 -9.66 -8.98 9.32
N ARG A 116 -8.79 -8.91 10.33
CA ARG A 116 -9.21 -8.73 11.73
C ARG A 116 -8.83 -7.32 12.17
N THR A 117 -9.77 -6.36 12.12
CA THR A 117 -9.43 -4.95 12.40
C THR A 117 -8.92 -4.72 13.83
N GLY A 118 -9.30 -5.61 14.75
CA GLY A 118 -8.82 -5.64 16.13
C GLY A 118 -7.43 -6.27 16.33
N ASP A 119 -6.78 -6.79 15.29
CA ASP A 119 -5.51 -7.51 15.37
C ASP A 119 -4.56 -7.15 14.21
N ALA A 120 -3.49 -6.43 14.53
CA ALA A 120 -2.50 -5.96 13.55
C ALA A 120 -1.66 -7.09 12.95
N GLU A 121 -1.68 -8.30 13.53
CA GLU A 121 -1.04 -9.48 12.92
C GLU A 121 -1.85 -10.00 11.73
N PHE A 122 -3.16 -9.72 11.70
CA PHE A 122 -4.10 -10.21 10.71
C PHE A 122 -4.84 -9.07 9.99
N SER A 123 -4.21 -7.89 9.90
CA SER A 123 -4.74 -6.74 9.17
C SER A 123 -3.65 -5.78 8.73
N GLU A 124 -3.79 -5.23 7.51
CA GLU A 124 -2.96 -4.14 7.00
C GLU A 124 -3.77 -2.84 6.98
N ALA A 125 -3.51 -1.97 7.96
CA ALA A 125 -4.13 -0.66 8.02
C ALA A 125 -3.65 0.19 6.84
N PHE A 126 -4.59 0.75 6.07
CA PHE A 126 -4.28 1.40 4.81
C PHE A 126 -5.35 2.43 4.47
N THR A 127 -4.94 3.66 4.16
CA THR A 127 -5.89 4.77 3.91
C THR A 127 -5.72 5.43 2.55
N ASP A 128 -4.76 4.97 1.75
CA ASP A 128 -4.46 5.57 0.46
C ASP A 128 -5.35 5.00 -0.65
N MET A 129 -5.29 5.60 -1.84
CA MET A 129 -6.06 5.19 -3.03
C MET A 129 -5.13 4.94 -4.21
N PRO A 130 -4.45 3.77 -4.29
CA PRO A 130 -3.58 3.41 -5.40
C PRO A 130 -4.36 3.18 -6.70
N ASP A 131 -3.73 3.46 -7.83
CA ASP A 131 -4.29 3.20 -9.16
C ASP A 131 -4.22 1.72 -9.52
N SER A 132 -3.10 1.08 -9.19
CA SER A 132 -2.88 -0.34 -9.48
C SER A 132 -2.01 -1.00 -8.44
N ILE A 133 -2.13 -2.32 -8.34
CA ILE A 133 -1.17 -3.18 -7.67
C ILE A 133 -0.32 -3.88 -8.73
N VAL A 134 0.98 -3.95 -8.46
CA VAL A 134 1.95 -4.68 -9.27
C VAL A 134 2.68 -5.67 -8.40
N PHE A 135 2.99 -6.84 -8.94
CA PHE A 135 3.75 -7.87 -8.28
C PHE A 135 4.54 -8.67 -9.31
N TRP A 136 5.61 -9.32 -8.87
CA TRP A 136 6.28 -10.35 -9.63
C TRP A 136 5.78 -11.72 -9.21
N VAL A 137 5.59 -12.58 -10.20
CA VAL A 137 5.10 -13.94 -9.97
C VAL A 137 5.74 -14.93 -10.92
N LYS A 138 5.94 -16.14 -10.42
CA LYS A 138 6.19 -17.35 -11.20
C LYS A 138 5.17 -18.40 -10.79
N TYR A 139 4.61 -19.15 -11.73
CA TYR A 139 3.60 -20.17 -11.45
C TYR A 139 3.93 -21.46 -12.19
N GLU A 140 4.15 -22.53 -11.42
CA GLU A 140 4.30 -23.90 -11.90
C GLU A 140 3.07 -24.71 -11.49
N ALA A 141 2.27 -25.09 -12.48
CA ALA A 141 1.12 -25.97 -12.29
C ALA A 141 1.45 -27.39 -12.72
N GLN A 142 0.85 -28.40 -12.07
CA GLN A 142 0.91 -29.77 -12.56
C GLN A 142 0.02 -29.94 -13.80
N GLY A 143 -1.10 -29.19 -13.87
CA GLY A 143 -2.03 -29.16 -14.98
C GLY A 143 -1.91 -27.90 -15.85
N SER A 144 -1.82 -28.07 -17.17
CA SER A 144 -1.69 -26.94 -18.12
C SER A 144 -2.90 -25.99 -18.25
N GLN A 145 -3.99 -26.24 -17.52
CA GLN A 145 -5.23 -25.43 -17.56
C GLN A 145 -5.56 -24.77 -16.22
N GLU A 146 -4.70 -24.95 -15.22
CA GLU A 146 -4.90 -24.38 -13.90
C GLU A 146 -4.57 -22.88 -13.91
N GLN A 147 -5.24 -22.15 -13.04
CA GLN A 147 -5.04 -20.72 -12.88
C GLN A 147 -4.84 -20.42 -11.41
N ALA A 148 -3.73 -19.79 -11.06
CA ALA A 148 -3.55 -19.17 -9.77
C ALA A 148 -4.30 -17.83 -9.73
N ARG A 149 -4.47 -17.26 -8.54
CA ARG A 149 -5.26 -16.04 -8.33
C ARG A 149 -4.53 -15.06 -7.42
N MET A 150 -4.64 -13.78 -7.76
CA MET A 150 -4.37 -12.66 -6.87
C MET A 150 -5.63 -11.81 -6.76
N LYS A 151 -6.04 -11.47 -5.54
CA LYS A 151 -7.05 -10.43 -5.29
C LYS A 151 -6.55 -9.48 -4.19
N ALA A 152 -6.65 -8.19 -4.47
CA ALA A 152 -6.48 -7.11 -3.51
C ALA A 152 -7.81 -6.38 -3.36
N THR A 153 -8.25 -6.15 -2.12
CA THR A 153 -9.48 -5.41 -1.81
C THR A 153 -9.16 -4.27 -0.86
N LEU A 154 -9.49 -3.05 -1.27
CA LEU A 154 -9.57 -1.89 -0.37
C LEU A 154 -10.95 -1.90 0.26
N HIS A 155 -11.03 -1.84 1.59
CA HIS A 155 -12.29 -1.86 2.32
C HIS A 155 -12.25 -0.89 3.51
N ASP A 156 -13.43 -0.61 4.07
CA ASP A 156 -13.55 0.27 5.24
C ASP A 156 -13.23 -0.45 6.56
N ASP A 157 -13.57 0.17 7.69
CA ASP A 157 -13.28 -0.34 9.03
C ASP A 157 -14.22 -1.49 9.43
N TYR A 158 -14.03 -2.63 8.76
CA TYR A 158 -14.80 -3.86 8.95
C TYR A 158 -13.91 -5.10 8.85
N ASP A 159 -14.29 -6.17 9.55
CA ASP A 159 -13.69 -7.51 9.42
C ASP A 159 -14.08 -8.13 8.06
N TYR A 160 -13.54 -7.57 6.99
CA TYR A 160 -13.82 -7.96 5.62
C TYR A 160 -13.27 -9.35 5.33
N ARG A 161 -14.03 -10.15 4.56
CA ARG A 161 -13.58 -11.47 4.11
C ARG A 161 -13.62 -11.65 2.60
N ASP A 162 -12.70 -12.47 2.11
CA ASP A 162 -12.66 -12.98 0.73
C ASP A 162 -12.65 -14.52 0.75
N PRO A 163 -13.59 -15.22 0.08
CA PRO A 163 -14.71 -14.68 -0.68
C PRO A 163 -15.70 -13.87 0.15
N GLU A 164 -16.27 -12.84 -0.47
CA GLU A 164 -17.21 -11.93 0.17
C GLU A 164 -18.55 -12.60 0.50
N ASP A 165 -19.16 -12.13 1.58
CA ASP A 165 -20.58 -12.32 1.83
C ASP A 165 -21.35 -11.00 1.71
N VAL A 166 -22.64 -11.04 2.02
CA VAL A 166 -23.51 -9.87 1.95
C VAL A 166 -23.01 -8.72 2.83
N ALA A 167 -22.37 -8.99 3.97
CA ALA A 167 -21.86 -7.95 4.83
C ALA A 167 -20.55 -7.39 4.25
N SER A 168 -19.57 -8.23 3.96
CA SER A 168 -18.28 -7.79 3.39
C SER A 168 -18.42 -7.08 2.05
N SER A 169 -19.34 -7.49 1.18
CA SER A 169 -19.55 -6.81 -0.10
C SER A 169 -20.03 -5.37 0.06
N ALA A 170 -20.67 -4.99 1.18
CA ALA A 170 -21.10 -3.62 1.43
C ALA A 170 -19.95 -2.68 1.82
N GLU A 171 -18.82 -3.26 2.23
CA GLU A 171 -17.67 -2.54 2.81
C GLU A 171 -16.53 -2.38 1.80
N VAL A 172 -16.67 -2.93 0.59
CA VAL A 172 -15.68 -2.81 -0.48
C VAL A 172 -15.65 -1.39 -1.02
N VAL A 173 -14.47 -0.80 -1.07
CA VAL A 173 -14.20 0.47 -1.78
C VAL A 173 -13.68 0.18 -3.18
N ALA A 174 -12.69 -0.70 -3.30
CA ALA A 174 -12.12 -1.07 -4.59
C ALA A 174 -11.55 -2.48 -4.63
N THR A 175 -11.48 -3.06 -5.82
CA THR A 175 -10.91 -4.39 -6.02
C THR A 175 -9.96 -4.42 -7.21
N ALA A 176 -8.84 -5.11 -7.05
CA ALA A 176 -7.96 -5.52 -8.14
C ALA A 176 -7.85 -7.05 -8.11
N GLU A 177 -8.29 -7.73 -9.17
CA GLU A 177 -8.33 -9.19 -9.23
C GLU A 177 -7.78 -9.70 -10.56
N MET A 178 -6.98 -10.76 -10.49
CA MET A 178 -6.42 -11.43 -11.67
C MET A 178 -6.25 -12.92 -11.42
N ASN A 179 -6.74 -13.72 -12.37
CA ASN A 179 -6.35 -15.11 -12.53
C ASN A 179 -5.26 -15.21 -13.59
N PHE A 180 -4.25 -16.04 -13.36
CA PHE A 180 -3.12 -16.18 -14.26
C PHE A 180 -2.71 -17.64 -14.44
N SER A 181 -2.33 -17.97 -15.67
CA SER A 181 -1.86 -19.30 -16.08
C SER A 181 -0.37 -19.48 -15.76
N PRO A 182 0.14 -20.73 -15.86
CA PRO A 182 1.55 -21.02 -15.60
C PRO A 182 2.50 -20.11 -16.38
N THR A 183 3.53 -19.63 -15.72
CA THR A 183 4.45 -18.62 -16.23
C THR A 183 5.80 -18.73 -15.55
N ASP A 184 6.86 -18.39 -16.29
CA ASP A 184 8.13 -17.98 -15.68
C ASP A 184 7.95 -16.61 -15.00
N TRP A 185 8.97 -16.16 -14.25
CA TRP A 185 8.97 -14.84 -13.60
C TRP A 185 8.50 -13.73 -14.53
N VAL A 186 7.39 -13.10 -14.18
CA VAL A 186 6.77 -12.00 -14.92
C VAL A 186 6.22 -10.96 -13.96
N ARG A 187 6.32 -9.69 -14.34
CA ARG A 187 5.69 -8.58 -13.63
C ARG A 187 4.24 -8.43 -14.12
N MET A 188 3.28 -8.58 -13.21
CA MET A 188 1.85 -8.38 -13.49
C MET A 188 1.38 -7.05 -12.90
N ALA A 189 0.42 -6.40 -13.54
CA ALA A 189 -0.16 -5.14 -13.09
C ALA A 189 -1.69 -5.24 -13.20
N VAL A 190 -2.38 -4.86 -12.11
CA VAL A 190 -3.84 -4.95 -12.02
C VAL A 190 -4.35 -3.63 -11.48
N ALA A 191 -5.23 -2.97 -12.24
CA ALA A 191 -5.86 -1.73 -11.81
C ALA A 191 -6.91 -2.00 -10.73
N PHE A 192 -7.02 -1.10 -9.77
CA PHE A 192 -8.12 -1.10 -8.82
C PHE A 192 -9.39 -0.55 -9.49
N ASP A 193 -10.48 -1.30 -9.43
CA ASP A 193 -11.82 -0.83 -9.77
C ASP A 193 -12.50 -0.27 -8.52
N TYR A 194 -12.66 1.05 -8.48
CA TYR A 194 -13.30 1.82 -7.39
C TYR A 194 -14.83 1.88 -7.52
N SER A 195 -15.44 0.81 -8.02
CA SER A 195 -16.90 0.70 -8.19
C SER A 195 -17.63 0.16 -6.94
N GLY A 196 -16.89 -0.09 -5.85
CA GLY A 196 -17.42 -0.60 -4.60
C GLY A 196 -18.44 0.33 -3.93
N PRO A 197 -19.34 -0.21 -3.08
CA PRO A 197 -20.38 0.57 -2.41
C PRO A 197 -19.87 1.49 -1.29
N ALA A 198 -18.71 1.18 -0.69
CA ALA A 198 -18.08 2.01 0.33
C ALA A 198 -17.15 3.07 -0.30
N SER A 199 -16.84 4.13 0.45
CA SER A 199 -16.01 5.23 -0.05
C SER A 199 -14.81 5.58 0.83
N ASN A 200 -14.69 4.98 2.02
CA ASN A 200 -13.63 5.28 2.97
C ASN A 200 -12.69 4.07 3.11
N VAL A 201 -11.48 4.18 2.59
CA VAL A 201 -10.48 3.11 2.73
C VAL A 201 -9.88 3.16 4.13
N ALA A 202 -9.91 2.04 4.85
CA ALA A 202 -9.28 1.89 6.16
C ALA A 202 -8.30 0.71 6.20
N TYR A 203 -8.50 -0.31 5.36
CA TYR A 203 -7.66 -1.50 5.30
C TYR A 203 -7.53 -2.01 3.87
N ILE A 204 -6.48 -2.79 3.64
CA ILE A 204 -6.27 -3.57 2.41
C ILE A 204 -6.13 -5.06 2.74
N LEU A 205 -6.90 -5.90 2.06
CA LEU A 205 -6.71 -7.36 2.08
C LEU A 205 -6.15 -7.82 0.74
N VAL A 206 -4.89 -8.27 0.74
CA VAL A 206 -4.28 -8.95 -0.42
C VAL A 206 -4.22 -10.45 -0.17
N THR A 207 -4.53 -11.23 -1.19
CA THR A 207 -4.48 -12.69 -1.18
C THR A 207 -3.86 -13.21 -2.48
N PHE A 208 -2.89 -14.11 -2.34
CA PHE A 208 -2.43 -15.00 -3.41
C PHE A 208 -2.88 -16.43 -3.12
N ALA A 209 -3.40 -17.10 -4.14
CA ALA A 209 -3.83 -18.49 -4.06
C ALA A 209 -3.24 -19.32 -5.20
N SER A 210 -2.81 -20.55 -4.90
CA SER A 210 -2.25 -21.46 -5.91
C SER A 210 -3.30 -21.97 -6.92
N ASN A 211 -4.59 -21.71 -6.67
CA ASN A 211 -5.67 -21.94 -7.62
C ASN A 211 -6.81 -20.91 -7.44
N ALA A 212 -7.45 -20.52 -8.53
CA ALA A 212 -8.60 -19.60 -8.54
C ALA A 212 -9.91 -20.25 -8.09
N THR A 213 -10.00 -21.59 -8.18
CA THR A 213 -11.16 -22.35 -7.70
C THR A 213 -10.81 -23.00 -6.36
N PRO A 214 -11.57 -22.76 -5.28
CA PRO A 214 -11.34 -23.41 -4.00
C PRO A 214 -11.36 -24.93 -4.11
N GLY A 215 -10.25 -25.56 -3.74
CA GLY A 215 -10.05 -27.01 -3.85
C GLY A 215 -9.86 -27.53 -5.27
N GLY A 216 -9.77 -26.63 -6.25
CA GLY A 216 -9.33 -26.94 -7.59
C GLY A 216 -7.81 -27.05 -7.67
N GLY A 217 -7.34 -27.46 -8.85
CA GLY A 217 -5.93 -27.72 -9.06
C GLY A 217 -5.48 -29.09 -8.58
N ASP A 218 -4.22 -29.38 -8.81
CA ASP A 218 -3.56 -30.61 -8.42
C ASP A 218 -2.66 -30.35 -7.20
N PRO A 219 -2.38 -31.36 -6.35
CA PRO A 219 -1.37 -31.22 -5.32
C PRO A 219 -0.01 -30.86 -5.92
N ASN A 220 0.72 -29.95 -5.27
CA ASN A 220 2.02 -29.43 -5.69
C ASN A 220 1.98 -28.44 -6.88
N ASP A 221 0.87 -27.73 -7.06
CA ASP A 221 0.85 -26.46 -7.80
C ASP A 221 1.55 -25.40 -6.95
N GLN A 222 2.52 -24.69 -7.53
CA GLN A 222 3.44 -23.81 -6.80
C GLN A 222 3.47 -22.41 -7.39
N VAL A 223 3.29 -21.40 -6.54
CA VAL A 223 3.38 -19.99 -6.92
C VAL A 223 4.49 -19.33 -6.11
N TRP A 224 5.42 -18.67 -6.79
CA TRP A 224 6.40 -17.78 -6.16
C TRP A 224 5.94 -16.35 -6.36
N ILE A 225 5.97 -15.56 -5.29
CA ILE A 225 5.57 -14.15 -5.27
C ILE A 225 6.75 -13.32 -4.74
N ASP A 226 6.98 -12.18 -5.37
CA ASP A 226 8.07 -11.27 -5.03
C ASP A 226 7.71 -9.82 -5.39
N ASP A 227 8.33 -8.85 -4.70
CA ASP A 227 8.27 -7.40 -4.93
C ASP A 227 6.87 -6.87 -5.31
N ILE A 228 5.96 -6.82 -4.33
CA ILE A 228 4.62 -6.23 -4.47
C ILE A 228 4.71 -4.71 -4.26
N GLU A 229 4.15 -3.96 -5.20
CA GLU A 229 4.16 -2.50 -5.25
C GLU A 229 2.76 -1.95 -5.51
N LEU A 230 2.34 -0.98 -4.72
CA LEU A 230 1.18 -0.14 -5.01
C LEU A 230 1.61 1.06 -5.85
N ILE A 231 0.98 1.22 -7.01
CA ILE A 231 1.28 2.29 -7.96
C ILE A 231 0.26 3.41 -7.78
N TYR A 232 0.78 4.61 -7.61
CA TYR A 232 -0.01 5.82 -7.46
C TYR A 232 0.19 6.68 -8.69
N ASN A 233 -0.88 6.86 -9.46
CA ASN A 233 -0.86 7.86 -10.51
C ASN A 233 -0.97 9.25 -9.87
N ASN A 234 0.09 10.04 -9.98
CA ASN A 234 0.12 11.47 -9.65
C ASN A 234 -0.69 12.32 -10.66
N ASN A 235 -1.81 11.79 -11.16
CA ASN A 235 -2.71 12.53 -12.04
C ASN A 235 -3.68 13.38 -11.22
N GLY A 236 -3.14 14.11 -10.24
CA GLY A 236 -3.81 15.21 -9.58
C GLY A 236 -3.65 16.49 -10.39
N LEU A 237 -4.20 16.53 -11.61
CA LEU A 237 -4.85 17.77 -12.04
C LEU A 237 -6.30 17.66 -11.58
N SER A 238 -6.52 17.71 -10.26
CA SER A 238 -7.85 18.05 -9.79
C SER A 238 -8.10 19.50 -10.19
N GLU A 239 -9.07 19.74 -11.07
CA GLU A 239 -9.91 20.94 -10.95
C GLU A 239 -10.77 20.74 -9.69
N GLY A 240 -10.13 20.79 -8.52
CA GLY A 240 -10.78 20.61 -7.22
C GLY A 240 -10.27 21.70 -6.31
N ASN A 241 -11.10 22.74 -6.15
CA ASN A 241 -10.90 23.97 -5.38
C ASN A 241 -9.54 24.64 -5.57
N GLU A 242 -9.56 25.86 -6.12
CA GLU A 242 -8.41 26.74 -6.19
C GLU A 242 -7.74 26.79 -4.81
N PHE A 243 -6.52 26.27 -4.67
CA PHE A 243 -5.76 26.40 -3.43
C PHE A 243 -5.71 27.89 -3.11
N PRO A 244 -6.11 28.33 -1.91
CA PRO A 244 -6.43 29.74 -1.65
C PRO A 244 -5.19 30.63 -1.58
N VAL A 245 -4.02 30.13 -1.99
CA VAL A 245 -2.80 30.91 -2.09
C VAL A 245 -2.24 30.80 -3.50
N ASN A 246 -2.05 31.95 -4.13
CA ASN A 246 -1.17 32.09 -5.28
C ASN A 246 0.16 32.72 -4.83
N LEU A 247 1.26 32.24 -5.39
CA LEU A 247 2.60 32.69 -5.07
C LEU A 247 3.37 32.98 -6.34
N PHE A 248 4.09 34.11 -6.37
CA PHE A 248 5.05 34.41 -7.40
C PHE A 248 6.29 35.11 -6.82
N MET A 249 7.43 34.92 -7.49
CA MET A 249 8.67 35.64 -7.19
C MET A 249 8.70 36.94 -7.98
N ASN A 250 8.94 38.06 -7.30
CA ASN A 250 9.28 39.32 -7.93
C ASN A 250 10.80 39.52 -7.87
N ASN A 251 11.47 39.25 -8.99
CA ASN A 251 12.93 39.38 -9.10
C ASN A 251 13.42 40.83 -9.23
N GLU A 252 12.54 41.82 -9.45
CA GLU A 252 12.95 43.22 -9.46
C GLU A 252 13.14 43.77 -8.03
N THR A 253 12.40 43.22 -7.07
CA THR A 253 12.37 43.67 -5.68
C THR A 253 12.89 42.62 -4.69
N ASN A 254 13.22 41.42 -5.15
CA ASN A 254 13.60 40.25 -4.34
C ASN A 254 12.52 39.89 -3.31
N GLU A 255 11.27 39.77 -3.76
CA GLU A 255 10.13 39.53 -2.88
C GLU A 255 9.30 38.32 -3.33
N LEU A 256 8.97 37.45 -2.38
CA LEU A 256 7.91 36.47 -2.51
C LEU A 256 6.56 37.17 -2.29
N ASN A 257 5.73 37.17 -3.32
CA ASN A 257 4.42 37.82 -3.28
C ASN A 257 3.33 36.76 -3.14
N PHE A 258 2.55 36.87 -2.06
CA PHE A 258 1.47 35.94 -1.75
C PHE A 258 0.12 36.63 -2.00
N GLN A 259 -0.75 35.99 -2.76
CA GLN A 259 -2.16 36.34 -2.88
C GLN A 259 -2.95 35.27 -2.14
N VAL A 260 -3.46 35.60 -0.96
CA VAL A 260 -4.15 34.67 -0.06
C VAL A 260 -5.63 35.02 -0.01
N GLU A 261 -6.49 34.04 -0.26
CA GLU A 261 -7.92 34.11 -0.03
C GLU A 261 -8.24 33.61 1.39
N GLY A 262 -8.60 34.53 2.28
CA GLY A 262 -8.94 34.21 3.67
C GLY A 262 -7.79 34.51 4.65
N GLU A 263 -7.60 33.63 5.63
CA GLU A 263 -6.64 33.83 6.71
C GLU A 263 -5.19 33.58 6.25
N PRO A 264 -4.19 34.26 6.86
CA PRO A 264 -2.78 34.03 6.56
C PRO A 264 -2.40 32.54 6.70
N ALA A 265 -1.70 32.03 5.70
CA ALA A 265 -1.16 30.68 5.67
C ALA A 265 0.25 30.65 6.29
N GLN A 266 0.71 29.47 6.68
CA GLN A 266 2.11 29.27 7.04
C GLN A 266 2.90 28.90 5.79
N PHE A 267 4.16 29.32 5.69
CA PHE A 267 5.04 28.91 4.60
C PHE A 267 6.48 28.63 5.05
N GLU A 268 7.17 27.81 4.26
CA GLU A 268 8.62 27.64 4.31
C GLU A 268 9.19 27.62 2.90
N VAL A 269 10.43 28.10 2.75
CA VAL A 269 11.18 28.09 1.51
C VAL A 269 12.37 27.18 1.70
N ILE A 270 12.52 26.21 0.81
CA ILE A 270 13.56 25.19 0.85
C ILE A 270 14.43 25.33 -0.40
N ASP A 271 15.75 25.26 -0.23
CA ASP A 271 16.68 25.19 -1.34
C ASP A 271 16.77 23.77 -1.95
N MET A 272 17.53 23.63 -3.04
CA MET A 272 17.69 22.33 -3.71
C MET A 272 18.48 21.29 -2.92
N THR A 273 19.10 21.67 -1.80
CA THR A 273 19.79 20.75 -0.88
C THR A 273 18.86 20.25 0.22
N GLY A 274 17.63 20.78 0.30
CA GLY A 274 16.66 20.45 1.34
C GLY A 274 16.75 21.35 2.58
N ALA A 275 17.57 22.40 2.56
CA ALA A 275 17.70 23.31 3.69
C ALA A 275 16.60 24.40 3.65
N VAL A 276 15.95 24.63 4.80
CA VAL A 276 14.99 25.74 4.97
C VAL A 276 15.77 27.06 5.01
N VAL A 277 15.52 27.92 4.03
CA VAL A 277 16.18 29.23 3.88
C VAL A 277 15.31 30.41 4.34
N LEU A 278 13.99 30.22 4.41
CA LEU A 278 13.04 31.21 4.95
C LEU A 278 11.79 30.48 5.46
N SER A 279 11.14 30.99 6.50
CA SER A 279 9.82 30.52 6.95
C SER A 279 9.05 31.65 7.64
N GLY A 280 7.73 31.53 7.70
CA GLY A 280 6.88 32.49 8.40
C GLY A 280 5.40 32.39 8.01
N GLU A 281 4.66 33.43 8.34
CA GLU A 281 3.27 33.61 7.90
C GLU A 281 3.22 34.39 6.59
N THR A 282 2.30 34.02 5.70
CA THR A 282 2.11 34.72 4.43
C THR A 282 1.72 36.17 4.67
N SER A 283 2.42 37.07 3.98
CA SER A 283 2.12 38.50 3.87
C SER A 283 2.06 38.82 2.37
N PRO A 284 1.33 39.88 1.94
CA PRO A 284 1.25 40.25 0.52
C PRO A 284 2.60 40.30 -0.19
N SER A 285 3.63 40.73 0.52
CA SER A 285 5.02 40.64 0.11
C SER A 285 5.91 40.26 1.29
N VAL A 286 6.89 39.39 1.02
CA VAL A 286 7.93 38.95 1.95
C VAL A 286 9.29 39.05 1.24
N ALA A 287 10.23 39.78 1.85
CA ALA A 287 11.59 39.89 1.33
C ALA A 287 12.28 38.50 1.30
N PHE A 288 12.97 38.23 0.19
CA PHE A 288 13.65 36.98 -0.08
C PHE A 288 15.04 37.24 -0.67
N ASP A 289 16.01 37.49 0.21
CA ASP A 289 17.41 37.73 -0.14
C ASP A 289 18.21 36.43 -0.16
N ALA A 290 17.90 35.54 -1.12
CA ALA A 290 18.63 34.29 -1.33
C ALA A 290 19.55 34.39 -2.56
N PRO A 291 20.51 33.46 -2.74
CA PRO A 291 21.24 33.37 -4.00
C PRO A 291 20.34 33.09 -5.22
N THR A 292 20.77 33.48 -6.42
CA THR A 292 20.12 33.09 -7.68
C THR A 292 19.97 31.57 -7.75
N GLY A 293 18.76 31.07 -7.97
CA GLY A 293 18.49 29.64 -7.88
C GLY A 293 17.02 29.25 -7.97
N ILE A 294 16.79 27.94 -7.91
CA ILE A 294 15.46 27.35 -7.80
C ILE A 294 15.20 27.06 -6.33
N TYR A 295 14.01 27.44 -5.87
CA TYR A 295 13.54 27.17 -4.51
C TYR A 295 12.15 26.53 -4.56
N MET A 296 11.87 25.69 -3.58
CA MET A 296 10.54 25.13 -3.36
C MET A 296 9.90 25.87 -2.18
N VAL A 297 8.73 26.46 -2.41
CA VAL A 297 7.95 27.12 -1.36
C VAL A 297 6.78 26.24 -1.00
N ASN A 298 6.79 25.79 0.24
CA ASN A 298 5.81 24.93 0.84
C ASN A 298 4.83 25.81 1.62
N VAL A 299 3.54 25.77 1.30
CA VAL A 299 2.50 26.58 1.95
C VAL A 299 1.46 25.68 2.58
N LEU A 300 1.05 25.97 3.81
CA LEU A 300 0.08 25.22 4.62
C LEU A 300 -1.09 26.13 5.01
N VAL A 301 -2.30 25.72 4.62
CA VAL A 301 -3.57 26.38 4.95
C VAL A 301 -4.44 25.39 5.71
N GLY A 302 -4.60 25.57 7.02
CA GLY A 302 -5.28 24.59 7.86
C GLY A 302 -4.58 23.23 7.81
N ASN A 303 -5.25 22.22 7.23
CA ASN A 303 -4.72 20.87 7.04
C ASN A 303 -4.29 20.59 5.58
N GLU A 304 -4.44 21.55 4.67
CA GLU A 304 -4.06 21.40 3.25
C GLU A 304 -2.71 22.04 2.99
N SER A 305 -1.88 21.41 2.16
CA SER A 305 -0.58 21.96 1.78
C SER A 305 -0.38 21.94 0.27
N LYS A 306 0.35 22.94 -0.24
CA LYS A 306 0.74 23.03 -1.64
C LYS A 306 2.20 23.48 -1.77
N ARG A 307 2.88 22.93 -2.76
CA ARG A 307 4.26 23.28 -3.08
C ARG A 307 4.31 24.08 -4.38
N PHE A 308 5.02 25.20 -4.33
CA PHE A 308 5.30 26.08 -5.45
C PHE A 308 6.78 26.00 -5.80
N LYS A 309 7.09 26.06 -7.08
CA LYS A 309 8.47 26.23 -7.56
C LYS A 309 8.66 27.69 -7.92
N VAL A 310 9.66 28.34 -7.32
CA VAL A 310 10.03 29.72 -7.64
C VAL A 310 11.46 29.77 -8.16
N TYR A 311 11.70 30.72 -9.07
CA TYR A 311 13.02 30.98 -9.61
C TYR A 311 13.45 32.39 -9.22
N HIS A 312 14.49 32.46 -8.40
CA HIS A 312 15.12 33.70 -7.98
C HIS A 312 16.25 34.04 -8.94
N GLN A 313 16.23 35.23 -9.54
CA GLN A 313 17.21 35.73 -10.51
C GLN A 313 18.13 36.75 -9.89
#